data_AF-A0A1B1ZA38-F1
#
_entry.id   AF-A0A1B1ZA38-F1
#
_cell.length_a   1.000
_cell.length_b   1.000
_cell.length_c   1.000
_cell.angle_alpha   90.00
_cell.angle_beta   90.00
_cell.angle_gamma   90.00
#
_symmetry.space_group_name_H-M   'P 1'
#
loop_
_entity.id
_entity.type
_entity.pdbx_description
1 polymer ?
#
loop_
_entity_poly.entity_id
_entity_poly.type
_entity_poly.pdbx_seq_one_letter_code
_entity_poly.pdbx_strand_id
1 'polypeptide(L)'
;MDQYSLKRRIDVSTKRVPADIVIKNGKIIDVFNLEIISGDVAIVDGFFAGIGEYEGRETIDAADRYICPAFIDGHVHIESSMVTPAEFTKVLLAHGVTTVITDPHEIGNVSGKDGLTFMLDQSEGLPLDVRVMLPSSVPATPFENAGAVLTVKDLEPFYKHPRVKGLAEVMDFPAVFNGDEDMLNKIASANRHDRPFEKVNEEIIRLKDKLKDLGFKGDFDPFLTLSFLTLPVIPEIKLTDLGLFDFKTFQHISVKAN
;
A
#
# COMPACT_ATOMS: atom_id res chain seq x y z
N MET A 1 21.45 -13.82 -4.68
CA MET A 1 22.33 -13.36 -3.58
C MET A 1 23.63 -14.14 -3.70
N ASP A 2 24.75 -13.47 -3.93
CA ASP A 2 26.05 -14.13 -4.08
C ASP A 2 26.69 -14.45 -2.72
N GLN A 3 27.63 -15.40 -2.70
CA GLN A 3 28.31 -15.87 -1.49
C GLN A 3 29.11 -14.77 -0.77
N TYR A 4 29.59 -13.78 -1.51
CA TYR A 4 30.41 -12.69 -0.97
C TYR A 4 29.58 -11.73 -0.12
N SER A 5 28.42 -11.32 -0.63
CA SER A 5 27.45 -10.49 0.11
C SER A 5 27.00 -11.16 1.42
N LEU A 6 26.73 -12.47 1.39
CA LEU A 6 26.32 -13.20 2.58
C LEU A 6 27.43 -13.28 3.63
N LYS A 7 28.66 -13.60 3.22
CA LYS A 7 29.80 -13.63 4.14
C LYS A 7 30.01 -12.27 4.80
N ARG A 8 29.96 -11.19 4.02
CA ARG A 8 30.10 -9.82 4.53
C ARG A 8 29.05 -9.47 5.58
N ARG A 9 27.78 -9.78 5.32
CA ARG A 9 26.68 -9.56 6.27
C ARG A 9 26.87 -10.34 7.57
N ILE A 10 27.33 -11.59 7.47
CA ILE A 10 27.65 -12.41 8.64
C ILE A 10 28.84 -11.82 9.41
N ASP A 11 29.87 -11.34 8.73
CA ASP A 11 31.04 -10.71 9.37
C ASP A 11 30.64 -9.45 10.15
N VAL A 12 29.71 -8.64 9.61
CA VAL A 12 29.16 -7.48 10.33
C VAL A 12 28.27 -7.92 11.49
N SER A 13 27.33 -8.84 11.29
CA SER A 13 26.41 -9.28 12.36
C SER A 13 27.12 -9.96 13.53
N THR A 14 28.26 -10.60 13.26
CA THR A 14 29.14 -11.18 14.28
C THR A 14 30.22 -10.21 14.79
N LYS A 15 30.14 -8.93 14.40
CA LYS A 15 31.04 -7.83 14.83
C LYS A 15 32.52 -8.04 14.49
N ARG A 16 32.84 -8.91 13.52
CA ARG A 16 34.23 -9.10 13.03
C ARG A 16 34.72 -7.91 12.22
N VAL A 17 33.80 -7.23 11.54
CA VAL A 17 34.08 -6.01 10.77
C VAL A 17 32.99 -4.96 11.06
N PRO A 18 33.31 -3.66 10.94
CA PRO A 18 32.31 -2.60 11.10
C PRO A 18 31.19 -2.67 10.07
N ALA A 19 30.00 -2.22 10.46
CA ALA A 19 28.85 -2.00 9.58
C ALA A 19 29.12 -0.84 8.60
N ASP A 20 28.30 -0.72 7.55
CA ASP A 20 28.36 0.46 6.68
C ASP A 20 27.85 1.69 7.42
N ILE A 21 26.66 1.57 8.00
CA ILE A 21 26.02 2.59 8.82
C ILE A 21 25.65 1.98 10.16
N VAL A 22 25.85 2.73 11.24
CA VAL A 22 25.30 2.41 12.55
C VAL A 22 24.46 3.58 13.06
N ILE A 23 23.25 3.31 13.53
CA ILE A 23 22.40 4.30 14.20
C ILE A 23 22.59 4.11 15.71
N LYS A 24 23.07 5.14 16.42
CA LYS A 24 23.35 5.09 17.87
C LYS A 24 22.42 6.01 18.67
N ASN A 25 22.39 5.80 19.98
CA ASN A 25 21.67 6.64 20.95
C ASN A 25 20.16 6.81 20.64
N GLY A 26 19.51 5.75 20.17
CA GLY A 26 18.09 5.74 19.85
C GLY A 26 17.28 4.82 20.75
N LYS A 27 15.97 5.07 20.79
CA LYS A 27 14.97 4.21 21.45
C LYS A 27 14.25 3.40 20.38
N ILE A 28 14.57 2.12 20.26
CA ILE A 28 14.04 1.27 19.18
C ILE A 28 12.66 0.77 19.57
N ILE A 29 11.67 0.99 18.70
CA ILE A 29 10.32 0.47 18.85
C ILE A 29 10.29 -0.97 18.32
N ASP A 30 10.26 -1.94 19.24
CA ASP A 30 10.03 -3.33 18.89
C ASP A 30 8.53 -3.58 18.77
N VAL A 31 8.03 -3.51 17.54
CA VAL A 31 6.62 -3.74 17.22
C VAL A 31 6.18 -5.20 17.38
N PHE A 32 7.12 -6.14 17.49
CA PHE A 32 6.79 -7.56 17.70
C PHE A 32 6.58 -7.87 19.18
N ASN A 33 7.47 -7.37 20.03
CA ASN A 33 7.40 -7.58 21.49
C ASN A 33 6.64 -6.48 22.23
N LEU A 34 6.22 -5.42 21.53
CA LEU A 34 5.48 -4.26 22.08
C LEU A 34 6.26 -3.53 23.18
N GLU A 35 7.57 -3.42 23.01
CA GLU A 35 8.47 -2.77 23.96
C GLU A 35 9.37 -1.74 23.28
N ILE A 36 9.99 -0.90 24.10
CA ILE A 36 11.02 0.04 23.64
C ILE A 36 12.35 -0.47 24.16
N ILE A 37 13.24 -0.85 23.25
CA ILE A 37 14.57 -1.36 23.58
C ILE A 37 15.64 -0.30 23.29
N SER A 38 16.80 -0.44 23.93
CA SER A 38 17.98 0.39 23.70
C SER A 38 19.06 -0.42 23.01
N GLY A 39 19.81 0.22 22.12
CA GLY A 39 20.92 -0.40 21.39
C GLY A 39 21.17 0.32 20.08
N ASP A 40 22.29 -0.02 19.44
CA ASP A 40 22.61 0.47 18.11
C ASP A 40 21.92 -0.39 17.04
N VAL A 41 21.59 0.20 15.91
CA VAL A 41 21.08 -0.50 14.72
C VAL A 41 22.17 -0.52 13.66
N ALA A 42 22.68 -1.70 13.32
CA ALA A 42 23.71 -1.87 12.29
C ALA A 42 23.11 -2.18 10.92
N ILE A 43 23.62 -1.51 9.88
CA ILE A 43 23.18 -1.66 8.49
C ILE A 43 24.37 -1.99 7.60
N VAL A 44 24.21 -2.97 6.71
CA VAL A 44 25.23 -3.42 5.76
C VAL A 44 24.58 -3.87 4.45
N ASP A 45 25.11 -3.45 3.31
CA ASP A 45 24.56 -3.77 1.97
C ASP A 45 23.06 -3.46 1.81
N GLY A 46 22.52 -2.49 2.55
CA GLY A 46 21.09 -2.15 2.57
C GLY A 46 20.22 -3.08 3.44
N PHE A 47 20.82 -3.92 4.30
CA PHE A 47 20.13 -4.82 5.21
C PHE A 47 20.47 -4.50 6.67
N PHE A 48 19.50 -4.68 7.57
CA PHE A 48 19.77 -4.67 9.00
C PHE A 48 20.60 -5.90 9.39
N ALA A 49 21.80 -5.68 9.92
CA ALA A 49 22.69 -6.74 10.39
C ALA A 49 22.40 -7.18 11.83
N GLY A 50 21.88 -6.28 12.66
CA GLY A 50 21.50 -6.60 14.03
C GLY A 50 21.26 -5.35 14.89
N ILE A 51 20.80 -5.63 16.12
CA ILE A 51 20.58 -4.65 17.19
C ILE A 51 21.51 -5.00 18.36
N GLY A 52 22.13 -4.01 18.98
CA GLY A 52 23.06 -4.16 20.10
C GLY A 52 24.22 -3.18 20.00
N GLU A 53 25.37 -3.48 20.60
CA GLU A 53 26.55 -2.60 20.46
C GLU A 53 27.28 -2.87 19.13
N TYR A 54 27.38 -1.86 18.26
CA TYR A 54 28.03 -1.98 16.95
C TYR A 54 28.95 -0.80 16.64
N GLU A 55 29.96 -1.06 15.81
CA GLU A 55 30.78 -0.03 15.18
C GLU A 55 30.41 0.07 13.70
N GLY A 56 30.32 1.31 13.19
CA GLY A 56 29.98 1.62 11.80
C GLY A 56 31.05 2.49 11.16
N ARG A 57 31.17 2.41 9.84
CA ARG A 57 32.02 3.33 9.05
C ARG A 57 31.41 4.73 9.03
N GLU A 58 30.09 4.79 8.98
CA GLU A 58 29.29 5.99 9.16
C GLU A 58 28.40 5.81 10.39
N THR A 59 28.26 6.87 11.19
CA THR A 59 27.44 6.88 12.40
C THR A 59 26.36 7.95 12.29
N ILE A 60 25.12 7.54 12.48
CA ILE A 60 23.96 8.42 12.63
C ILE A 60 23.61 8.48 14.12
N ASP A 61 23.64 9.68 14.71
CA ASP A 61 23.20 9.89 16.08
C ASP A 61 21.69 10.17 16.11
N ALA A 62 20.92 9.28 16.74
CA ALA A 62 19.47 9.44 16.89
C ALA A 62 19.09 10.46 17.97
N ALA A 63 20.04 10.93 18.80
CA ALA A 63 19.82 11.97 19.81
C ALA A 63 18.61 11.69 20.72
N ASP A 64 18.55 10.48 21.30
CA ASP A 64 17.49 9.97 22.18
C ASP A 64 16.08 9.90 21.56
N ARG A 65 15.98 10.06 20.23
CA ARG A 65 14.73 9.91 19.48
C ARG A 65 14.36 8.45 19.30
N TYR A 66 13.12 8.23 18.86
CA TYR A 66 12.61 6.92 18.53
C TYR A 66 13.08 6.46 17.16
N ILE A 67 13.49 5.20 17.08
CA ILE A 67 13.77 4.47 15.84
C ILE A 67 12.62 3.50 15.66
N CYS A 68 11.82 3.69 14.61
CA CYS A 68 10.72 2.80 14.25
C CYS A 68 10.95 2.17 12.88
N PRO A 69 10.33 1.02 12.59
CA PRO A 69 10.16 0.58 11.21
C PRO A 69 9.50 1.70 10.40
N ALA A 70 9.86 1.80 9.12
CA ALA A 70 9.20 2.72 8.21
C ALA A 70 7.72 2.35 8.04
N PHE A 71 6.90 3.35 7.74
CA PHE A 71 5.47 3.16 7.54
C PHE A 71 5.17 2.62 6.14
N ILE A 72 4.09 1.83 6.06
CA ILE A 72 3.52 1.29 4.83
C ILE A 72 2.09 1.81 4.74
N ASP A 73 1.76 2.52 3.66
CA ASP A 73 0.38 2.86 3.34
C ASP A 73 -0.29 1.68 2.62
N GLY A 74 -1.25 1.05 3.30
CA GLY A 74 -1.89 -0.19 2.87
C GLY A 74 -2.85 -0.05 1.69
N HIS A 75 -3.34 1.17 1.42
CA HIS A 75 -4.29 1.46 0.34
C HIS A 75 -4.34 2.96 0.07
N VAL A 76 -3.97 3.38 -1.14
CA VAL A 76 -3.99 4.80 -1.53
C VAL A 76 -4.26 5.00 -3.03
N HIS A 77 -4.89 6.12 -3.38
CA HIS A 77 -4.99 6.60 -4.76
C HIS A 77 -4.07 7.80 -4.92
N ILE A 78 -2.93 7.63 -5.60
CA ILE A 78 -1.97 8.73 -5.79
C ILE A 78 -2.65 9.90 -6.51
N GLU A 79 -3.53 9.62 -7.45
CA GLU A 79 -4.26 10.60 -8.25
C GLU A 79 -5.09 11.58 -7.40
N SER A 80 -5.59 11.14 -6.23
CA SER A 80 -6.35 11.99 -5.30
C SER A 80 -5.50 13.13 -4.72
N SER A 81 -4.18 12.99 -4.73
CA SER A 81 -3.25 14.06 -4.34
C SER A 81 -2.98 15.08 -5.46
N MET A 82 -3.55 14.87 -6.65
CA MET A 82 -3.38 15.72 -7.84
C MET A 82 -1.92 15.89 -8.30
N VAL A 83 -1.04 14.95 -7.95
CA VAL A 83 0.36 14.95 -8.35
C VAL A 83 0.79 13.60 -8.92
N THR A 84 1.95 13.55 -9.55
CA THR A 84 2.53 12.31 -10.09
C THR A 84 3.16 11.46 -8.98
N PRO A 85 3.42 10.15 -9.22
CA PRO A 85 4.12 9.29 -8.26
C PRO A 85 5.46 9.87 -7.74
N ALA A 86 6.20 10.58 -8.60
CA ALA A 86 7.47 11.20 -8.23
C ALA A 86 7.30 12.35 -7.22
N GLU A 87 6.31 13.22 -7.40
CA GLU A 87 6.04 14.30 -6.46
C GLU A 87 5.40 13.78 -5.16
N PHE A 88 4.51 12.79 -5.28
CA PHE A 88 3.93 12.08 -4.13
C PHE A 88 5.02 11.49 -3.23
N THR A 89 6.03 10.85 -3.85
CA THR A 89 7.19 10.27 -3.16
C THR A 89 7.95 11.27 -2.29
N LYS A 90 8.16 12.51 -2.77
CA LYS A 90 8.89 13.53 -2.01
C LYS A 90 8.19 13.87 -0.70
N VAL A 91 6.86 13.90 -0.71
CA VAL A 91 6.05 14.20 0.47
C VAL A 91 6.08 13.03 1.44
N LEU A 92 5.79 11.81 0.98
CA LEU A 92 5.66 10.64 1.85
C LEU A 92 6.94 10.27 2.58
N LEU A 93 8.08 10.32 1.88
CA LEU A 93 9.38 9.99 2.48
C LEU A 93 9.77 10.98 3.59
N ALA A 94 9.38 12.25 3.48
CA ALA A 94 9.61 13.25 4.54
C ALA A 94 8.82 12.94 5.82
N HIS A 95 7.77 12.11 5.72
CA HIS A 95 6.93 11.66 6.82
C HIS A 95 7.16 10.20 7.22
N GLY A 96 8.21 9.55 6.70
CA GLY A 96 8.61 8.19 7.10
C GLY A 96 7.81 7.07 6.45
N VAL A 97 6.99 7.35 5.43
CA VAL A 97 6.31 6.32 4.62
C VAL A 97 7.24 5.91 3.48
N THR A 98 7.69 4.65 3.46
CA THR A 98 8.63 4.14 2.44
C THR A 98 8.00 3.15 1.47
N THR A 99 6.74 2.75 1.69
CA THR A 99 6.02 1.84 0.81
C THR A 99 4.55 2.26 0.71
N VAL A 100 3.98 2.16 -0.49
CA VAL A 100 2.56 2.36 -0.72
C VAL A 100 1.98 1.24 -1.59
N ILE A 101 0.75 0.85 -1.30
CA ILE A 101 -0.06 -0.04 -2.13
C ILE A 101 -1.12 0.85 -2.78
N THR A 102 -0.98 1.09 -4.08
CA THR A 102 -1.83 2.02 -4.82
C THR A 102 -2.77 1.34 -5.78
N ASP A 103 -4.00 1.85 -5.84
CA ASP A 103 -5.00 1.52 -6.85
C ASP A 103 -5.14 2.72 -7.82
N PRO A 104 -4.61 2.61 -9.06
CA PRO A 104 -4.68 3.67 -10.06
C PRO A 104 -6.02 3.66 -10.82
N HIS A 105 -7.15 3.48 -10.13
CA HIS A 105 -8.46 3.38 -10.78
C HIS A 105 -8.93 4.71 -11.37
N GLU A 106 -8.41 5.85 -10.91
CA GLU A 106 -8.86 7.16 -11.39
C GLU A 106 -8.31 7.37 -12.80
N ILE A 107 -7.01 7.18 -12.98
CA ILE A 107 -6.39 7.25 -14.32
C ILE A 107 -6.79 6.05 -15.19
N GLY A 108 -7.10 4.90 -14.58
CA GLY A 108 -7.69 3.74 -15.25
C GLY A 108 -9.04 4.07 -15.88
N ASN A 109 -9.91 4.79 -15.16
CA ASN A 109 -11.20 5.26 -15.69
C ASN A 109 -11.05 6.26 -16.83
N VAL A 110 -10.04 7.13 -16.80
CA VAL A 110 -9.83 8.18 -17.82
C VAL A 110 -9.13 7.63 -19.07
N SER A 111 -8.09 6.82 -18.91
CA SER A 111 -7.15 6.46 -19.98
C SER A 111 -6.92 4.96 -20.12
N GLY A 112 -7.63 4.11 -19.37
CA GLY A 112 -7.52 2.66 -19.44
C GLY A 112 -6.09 2.17 -19.24
N LYS A 113 -5.65 1.25 -20.11
CA LYS A 113 -4.32 0.62 -20.03
C LYS A 113 -3.16 1.61 -20.16
N ASP A 114 -3.35 2.70 -20.90
CA ASP A 114 -2.32 3.72 -21.06
C ASP A 114 -2.12 4.47 -19.73
N GLY A 115 -3.20 4.70 -18.98
CA GLY A 115 -3.15 5.23 -17.63
C GLY A 115 -2.41 4.32 -16.65
N LEU A 116 -2.69 3.00 -16.70
CA LEU A 116 -1.99 2.03 -15.87
C LEU A 116 -0.49 1.97 -16.19
N THR A 117 -0.16 1.99 -17.49
CA THR A 117 1.23 1.99 -17.96
C THR A 117 1.97 3.24 -17.49
N PHE A 118 1.33 4.41 -17.61
CA PHE A 118 1.87 5.66 -17.09
C PHE A 118 2.20 5.58 -15.59
N MET A 119 1.29 5.05 -14.77
CA MET A 119 1.53 4.94 -13.32
C MET A 119 2.69 3.99 -12.99
N LEU A 120 2.80 2.87 -13.70
CA LEU A 120 3.91 1.93 -13.54
C LEU A 120 5.23 2.59 -13.95
N ASP A 121 5.28 3.22 -15.12
CA ASP A 121 6.49 3.88 -15.64
C ASP A 121 6.94 5.02 -14.74
N GLN A 122 6.02 5.85 -14.25
CA GLN A 122 6.33 6.96 -13.34
C GLN A 122 6.75 6.49 -11.94
N SER A 123 6.47 5.24 -11.59
CA SER A 123 6.87 4.65 -10.30
C SER A 123 8.24 3.99 -10.32
N GLU A 124 8.86 3.85 -11.50
CA GLU A 124 10.11 3.12 -11.65
C GLU A 124 11.31 3.94 -11.14
N GLY A 125 12.24 3.26 -10.44
CA GLY A 125 13.44 3.90 -9.89
C GLY A 125 13.20 4.91 -8.76
N LEU A 126 11.97 5.07 -8.27
CA LEU A 126 11.68 5.93 -7.13
C LEU A 126 12.25 5.35 -5.82
N PRO A 127 12.67 6.20 -4.87
CA PRO A 127 13.08 5.77 -3.53
C PRO A 127 11.90 5.29 -2.65
N LEU A 128 10.65 5.47 -3.10
CA LEU A 128 9.44 4.92 -2.50
C LEU A 128 9.10 3.59 -3.16
N ASP A 129 8.83 2.55 -2.37
CA ASP A 129 8.32 1.28 -2.88
C ASP A 129 6.84 1.42 -3.26
N VAL A 130 6.58 1.71 -4.53
CA VAL A 130 5.22 1.73 -5.09
C VAL A 130 4.82 0.33 -5.56
N ARG A 131 3.77 -0.23 -4.95
CA ARG A 131 3.12 -1.49 -5.35
C ARG A 131 1.74 -1.18 -5.90
N VAL A 132 1.35 -1.85 -6.98
CA VAL A 132 0.11 -1.55 -7.72
C VAL A 132 -0.89 -2.69 -7.58
N MET A 133 -2.13 -2.34 -7.27
CA MET A 133 -3.30 -3.21 -7.39
C MET A 133 -4.08 -2.80 -8.64
N LEU A 134 -4.52 -3.74 -9.46
CA LEU A 134 -5.18 -3.43 -10.74
C LEU A 134 -6.64 -3.00 -10.51
N PRO A 135 -7.14 -1.92 -11.14
CA PRO A 135 -8.52 -1.47 -10.96
C PRO A 135 -9.53 -2.54 -11.34
N SER A 136 -10.47 -2.87 -10.45
CA SER A 136 -11.48 -3.90 -10.71
C SER A 136 -12.69 -3.40 -11.50
N SER A 137 -13.04 -2.13 -11.29
CA SER A 137 -14.34 -1.55 -11.65
C SER A 137 -14.11 -0.28 -12.48
N VAL A 138 -13.80 -0.50 -13.76
CA VAL A 138 -13.67 0.56 -14.77
C VAL A 138 -14.58 0.22 -15.95
N PRO A 139 -15.72 0.92 -16.14
CA PRO A 139 -16.31 1.91 -15.22
C PRO A 139 -16.75 1.31 -13.88
N ALA A 140 -17.01 2.16 -12.89
CA ALA A 140 -17.49 1.76 -11.56
C ALA A 140 -18.95 1.27 -11.61
N THR A 141 -19.73 1.81 -12.54
CA THR A 141 -21.13 1.40 -12.76
C THR A 141 -21.42 1.18 -14.25
N PRO A 142 -22.37 0.31 -14.63
CA PRO A 142 -22.68 0.07 -16.04
C PRO A 142 -23.44 1.22 -16.72
N PHE A 143 -23.90 2.22 -15.97
CA PHE A 143 -24.73 3.31 -16.47
C PHE A 143 -23.97 4.64 -16.65
N GLU A 144 -22.70 4.71 -16.24
CA GLU A 144 -21.87 5.89 -16.42
C GLU A 144 -21.04 5.81 -17.71
N ASN A 145 -20.51 6.95 -18.14
CA ASN A 145 -19.63 7.04 -19.29
C ASN A 145 -18.19 7.38 -18.85
N ALA A 146 -17.36 6.35 -18.73
CA ALA A 146 -15.92 6.49 -18.46
C ALA A 146 -15.10 6.67 -19.76
N GLY A 147 -13.85 7.08 -19.62
CA GLY A 147 -12.90 7.16 -20.74
C GLY A 147 -12.38 5.79 -21.20
N ALA A 148 -12.58 4.75 -20.40
CA ALA A 148 -12.19 3.38 -20.72
C ALA A 148 -13.13 2.33 -20.11
N VAL A 149 -13.00 1.10 -20.60
CA VAL A 149 -13.53 -0.12 -19.99
C VAL A 149 -12.37 -1.08 -19.82
N LEU A 150 -12.14 -1.59 -18.60
CA LEU A 150 -11.09 -2.57 -18.33
C LEU A 150 -11.72 -3.93 -18.05
N THR A 151 -11.53 -4.87 -18.99
CA THR A 151 -11.95 -6.26 -18.82
C THR A 151 -10.81 -7.10 -18.23
N VAL A 152 -11.10 -8.35 -17.84
CA VAL A 152 -10.05 -9.30 -17.45
C VAL A 152 -8.92 -9.41 -18.48
N LYS A 153 -9.22 -9.34 -19.79
CA LYS A 153 -8.24 -9.46 -20.88
C LYS A 153 -7.28 -8.27 -20.93
N ASP A 154 -7.75 -7.10 -20.48
CA ASP A 154 -6.95 -5.89 -20.41
C ASP A 154 -6.00 -5.89 -19.21
N LEU A 155 -6.42 -6.50 -18.10
CA LEU A 155 -5.69 -6.55 -16.85
C LEU A 155 -4.66 -7.69 -16.81
N GLU A 156 -4.97 -8.87 -17.36
CA GLU A 156 -4.13 -10.07 -17.29
C GLU A 156 -2.64 -9.82 -17.64
N PRO A 157 -2.29 -9.04 -18.69
CA PRO A 157 -0.90 -8.79 -19.03
C PRO A 157 -0.10 -8.08 -17.94
N PHE A 158 -0.74 -7.23 -17.13
CA PHE A 158 -0.08 -6.43 -16.10
C PHE A 158 0.39 -7.25 -14.91
N TYR A 159 -0.21 -8.42 -14.62
CA TYR A 159 0.26 -9.29 -13.54
C TYR A 159 1.70 -9.81 -13.72
N LYS A 160 2.25 -9.72 -14.95
CA LYS A 160 3.68 -10.03 -15.21
C LYS A 160 4.62 -8.96 -14.67
N HIS A 161 4.12 -7.75 -14.40
CA HIS A 161 4.93 -6.66 -13.91
C HIS A 161 5.25 -6.87 -12.41
N PRO A 162 6.53 -6.77 -11.99
CA PRO A 162 6.94 -7.12 -10.62
C PRO A 162 6.31 -6.24 -9.53
N ARG A 163 5.86 -5.03 -9.88
CA ARG A 163 5.16 -4.11 -8.97
C ARG A 163 3.67 -4.41 -8.80
N VAL A 164 3.05 -5.15 -9.72
CA VAL A 164 1.64 -5.50 -9.64
C VAL A 164 1.46 -6.65 -8.65
N LYS A 165 0.51 -6.49 -7.72
CA LYS A 165 0.32 -7.43 -6.58
C LYS A 165 -1.07 -8.06 -6.52
N GLY A 166 -2.03 -7.57 -7.28
CA GLY A 166 -3.37 -8.14 -7.24
C GLY A 166 -4.39 -7.31 -7.99
N LEU A 167 -5.66 -7.62 -7.72
CA LEU A 167 -6.82 -6.81 -8.08
C LEU A 167 -7.13 -5.87 -6.91
N ALA A 168 -7.43 -4.63 -7.21
CA ALA A 168 -7.72 -3.59 -6.22
C ALA A 168 -9.14 -3.73 -5.64
N GLU A 169 -9.64 -2.65 -5.03
CA GLU A 169 -10.91 -2.67 -4.32
C GLU A 169 -12.08 -3.04 -5.23
N VAL A 170 -12.66 -4.23 -5.01
CA VAL A 170 -13.84 -4.69 -5.75
C VAL A 170 -15.07 -3.96 -5.23
N MET A 171 -15.33 -2.78 -5.79
CA MET A 171 -16.43 -1.91 -5.38
C MET A 171 -17.79 -2.35 -5.95
N ASP A 172 -17.81 -3.07 -7.08
CA ASP A 172 -19.04 -3.57 -7.71
C ASP A 172 -19.52 -4.84 -7.00
N PHE A 173 -19.94 -4.66 -5.75
CA PHE A 173 -20.56 -5.70 -4.94
C PHE A 173 -21.78 -6.35 -5.63
N PRO A 174 -22.69 -5.61 -6.31
CA PRO A 174 -23.79 -6.22 -7.04
C PRO A 174 -23.34 -7.27 -8.07
N ALA A 175 -22.30 -6.97 -8.87
CA ALA A 175 -21.77 -7.92 -9.85
C ALA A 175 -21.19 -9.17 -9.18
N VAL A 176 -20.48 -9.01 -8.05
CA VAL A 176 -19.98 -10.16 -7.26
C VAL A 176 -21.15 -10.99 -6.72
N PHE A 177 -22.16 -10.34 -6.14
CA PHE A 177 -23.32 -11.00 -5.53
C PHE A 177 -24.15 -11.77 -6.54
N ASN A 178 -24.34 -11.22 -7.75
CA ASN A 178 -25.09 -11.86 -8.83
C ASN A 178 -24.28 -12.92 -9.57
N GLY A 179 -22.95 -12.98 -9.36
CA GLY A 179 -22.06 -13.89 -10.06
C GLY A 179 -21.82 -13.50 -11.52
N ASP A 180 -21.74 -12.21 -11.79
CA ASP A 180 -21.54 -11.68 -13.14
C ASP A 180 -20.20 -12.14 -13.72
N GLU A 181 -20.23 -12.58 -14.97
CA GLU A 181 -19.13 -13.33 -15.59
C GLU A 181 -17.81 -12.55 -15.64
N ASP A 182 -17.82 -11.28 -16.05
CA ASP A 182 -16.58 -10.47 -16.11
C ASP A 182 -15.95 -10.26 -14.73
N MET A 183 -16.78 -9.97 -13.72
CA MET A 183 -16.30 -9.75 -12.35
C MET A 183 -15.71 -11.03 -11.75
N LEU A 184 -16.39 -12.17 -11.89
CA LEU A 184 -15.85 -13.45 -11.45
C LEU A 184 -14.56 -13.82 -12.18
N ASN A 185 -14.45 -13.51 -13.49
CA ASN A 185 -13.23 -13.75 -14.25
C ASN A 185 -12.06 -12.87 -13.77
N LYS A 186 -12.30 -11.60 -13.41
CA LYS A 186 -11.28 -10.73 -12.80
C LYS A 186 -10.80 -11.27 -11.45
N ILE A 187 -11.72 -11.66 -10.57
CA ILE A 187 -11.37 -12.25 -9.26
C ILE A 187 -10.59 -13.55 -9.45
N ALA A 188 -11.08 -14.46 -10.30
CA ALA A 188 -10.41 -15.72 -10.58
C ALA A 188 -9.04 -15.51 -11.25
N SER A 189 -8.88 -14.47 -12.07
CA SER A 189 -7.59 -14.07 -12.63
C SER A 189 -6.61 -13.64 -11.56
N ALA A 190 -7.01 -12.70 -10.70
CA ALA A 190 -6.19 -12.25 -9.59
C ALA A 190 -5.75 -13.41 -8.69
N ASN A 191 -6.66 -14.35 -8.41
CA ASN A 191 -6.40 -15.49 -7.55
C ASN A 191 -5.33 -16.47 -8.08
N ARG A 192 -5.05 -16.45 -9.39
CA ARG A 192 -3.99 -17.25 -10.02
C ARG A 192 -2.61 -16.60 -9.92
N HIS A 193 -2.52 -15.36 -9.45
CA HIS A 193 -1.30 -14.57 -9.36
C HIS A 193 -0.88 -14.30 -7.89
N ASP A 194 0.26 -13.62 -7.69
CA ASP A 194 0.96 -13.28 -6.43
C ASP A 194 0.48 -14.02 -5.16
N ARG A 195 -0.68 -13.61 -4.59
CA ARG A 195 -1.30 -14.24 -3.42
C ARG A 195 -2.82 -14.41 -3.62
N PRO A 196 -3.36 -15.64 -3.46
CA PRO A 196 -4.81 -15.87 -3.45
C PRO A 196 -5.53 -15.12 -2.33
N PHE A 197 -6.74 -14.62 -2.58
CA PHE A 197 -7.49 -13.84 -1.58
C PHE A 197 -7.85 -14.68 -0.35
N GLU A 198 -8.03 -16.00 -0.51
CA GLU A 198 -8.30 -16.90 0.61
C GLU A 198 -7.12 -16.92 1.59
N LYS A 199 -5.88 -16.90 1.08
CA LYS A 199 -4.68 -16.85 1.92
C LYS A 199 -4.55 -15.51 2.64
N VAL A 200 -4.86 -14.42 1.94
CA VAL A 200 -4.90 -13.08 2.55
C VAL A 200 -5.97 -13.01 3.66
N ASN A 201 -7.15 -13.57 3.41
CA ASN A 201 -8.24 -13.61 4.38
C ASN A 201 -7.89 -14.47 5.62
N GLU A 202 -7.27 -15.64 5.42
CA GLU A 202 -6.75 -16.47 6.52
C GLU A 202 -5.74 -15.69 7.40
N GLU A 203 -4.81 -14.95 6.77
CA GLU A 203 -3.83 -14.13 7.49
C GLU A 203 -4.51 -12.97 8.26
N ILE A 204 -5.48 -12.28 7.65
CA ILE A 204 -6.24 -11.20 8.31
C ILE A 204 -7.03 -11.72 9.51
N ILE A 205 -7.71 -12.88 9.37
CA ILE A 205 -8.43 -13.51 10.49
C ILE A 205 -7.47 -13.82 11.64
N ARG A 206 -6.29 -14.39 11.33
CA ARG A 206 -5.26 -14.67 12.33
C ARG A 206 -4.77 -13.40 13.04
N LEU A 207 -4.59 -12.30 12.31
CA LEU A 207 -4.20 -11.02 12.89
C LEU A 207 -5.30 -10.47 13.82
N LYS A 208 -6.57 -10.53 13.40
CA LYS A 208 -7.72 -10.11 14.23
C LYS A 208 -7.82 -10.91 15.53
N ASP A 209 -7.60 -12.22 15.47
CA ASP A 209 -7.62 -13.06 16.66
C ASP A 209 -6.44 -12.76 17.59
N LYS A 210 -5.23 -12.56 17.05
CA LYS A 210 -4.07 -12.15 17.84
C LYS A 210 -4.25 -10.77 18.48
N LEU A 211 -4.94 -9.85 17.81
CA LEU A 211 -5.23 -8.53 18.34
C LEU A 211 -6.15 -8.60 19.58
N LYS A 212 -7.06 -9.58 19.64
CA LYS A 212 -7.86 -9.85 20.84
C LYS A 212 -6.98 -10.33 22.00
N ASP A 213 -5.99 -11.19 21.72
CA ASP A 213 -5.01 -11.64 22.73
C ASP A 213 -4.22 -10.46 23.32
N LEU A 214 -4.00 -9.41 22.53
CA LEU A 214 -3.34 -8.15 22.95
C LEU A 214 -4.26 -7.19 23.72
N GLY A 215 -5.52 -7.56 23.96
CA GLY A 215 -6.45 -6.79 24.79
C GLY A 215 -7.33 -5.79 24.04
N PHE A 216 -7.40 -5.85 22.71
CA PHE A 216 -8.40 -5.10 21.94
C PHE A 216 -9.82 -5.60 22.27
N LYS A 217 -10.71 -4.68 22.66
CA LYS A 217 -12.09 -4.96 23.06
C LYS A 217 -13.15 -4.25 22.21
N GLY A 218 -12.75 -3.64 21.09
CA GLY A 218 -13.68 -2.94 20.20
C GLY A 218 -14.60 -3.91 19.44
N ASP A 219 -15.75 -3.41 19.02
CA ASP A 219 -16.75 -4.11 18.21
C ASP A 219 -16.64 -3.82 16.70
N PHE A 220 -15.59 -3.08 16.30
CA PHE A 220 -15.27 -2.75 14.91
C PHE A 220 -14.04 -3.51 14.41
N ASP A 221 -13.81 -3.49 13.10
CA ASP A 221 -12.63 -4.05 12.45
C ASP A 221 -11.50 -3.00 12.39
N PRO A 222 -10.47 -3.09 13.24
CA PRO A 222 -9.43 -2.07 13.31
C PRO A 222 -8.54 -2.04 12.08
N PHE A 223 -8.34 -3.17 11.40
CA PHE A 223 -7.53 -3.20 10.18
C PHE A 223 -8.27 -2.52 9.03
N LEU A 224 -9.59 -2.77 8.93
CA LEU A 224 -10.45 -2.05 7.99
C LEU A 224 -10.51 -0.55 8.31
N THR A 225 -10.66 -0.16 9.58
CA THR A 225 -10.65 1.27 9.95
C THR A 225 -9.31 1.93 9.59
N LEU A 226 -8.19 1.27 9.86
CA LEU A 226 -6.86 1.78 9.51
C LEU A 226 -6.67 1.93 8.00
N SER A 227 -7.24 1.04 7.17
CA SER A 227 -7.17 1.17 5.70
C SER A 227 -7.97 2.35 5.15
N PHE A 228 -9.00 2.82 5.87
CA PHE A 228 -9.76 4.02 5.49
C PHE A 228 -9.20 5.32 6.10
N LEU A 229 -8.42 5.26 7.18
CA LEU A 229 -7.83 6.45 7.80
C LEU A 229 -6.87 7.21 6.86
N THR A 230 -6.32 6.53 5.86
CA THR A 230 -5.44 7.10 4.83
C THR A 230 -6.20 7.67 3.63
N LEU A 231 -7.52 7.47 3.54
CA LEU A 231 -8.33 7.91 2.40
C LEU A 231 -9.03 9.26 2.66
N PRO A 232 -8.62 10.35 2.00
CA PRO A 232 -9.23 11.66 2.20
C PRO A 232 -10.54 11.85 1.42
N VAL A 233 -10.99 10.85 0.64
CA VAL A 233 -11.93 11.03 -0.49
C VAL A 233 -13.32 10.41 -0.32
N ILE A 234 -13.84 10.31 0.90
CA ILE A 234 -15.27 10.00 1.09
C ILE A 234 -16.03 11.30 1.43
N PRO A 235 -16.32 12.18 0.45
CA PRO A 235 -17.23 13.29 0.70
C PRO A 235 -18.66 12.76 0.77
N GLU A 236 -19.43 13.32 1.70
CA GLU A 236 -20.87 13.13 1.83
C GLU A 236 -21.63 13.54 0.54
N ILE A 237 -21.03 14.41 -0.28
CA ILE A 237 -21.63 14.98 -1.49
C ILE A 237 -20.70 14.74 -2.69
N LYS A 238 -21.23 14.19 -3.79
CA LYS A 238 -20.51 14.00 -5.07
C LYS A 238 -21.18 14.75 -6.21
N LEU A 239 -20.42 15.12 -7.24
CA LEU A 239 -20.96 15.63 -8.50
C LEU A 239 -21.00 14.49 -9.53
N THR A 240 -22.16 14.27 -10.12
CA THR A 240 -22.41 13.28 -11.19
C THR A 240 -22.86 14.00 -12.47
N ASP A 241 -22.99 13.28 -13.57
CA ASP A 241 -23.59 13.77 -14.82
C ASP A 241 -25.07 14.18 -14.66
N LEU A 242 -25.76 13.59 -13.67
CA LEU A 242 -27.12 13.94 -13.26
C LEU A 242 -27.18 15.07 -12.21
N GLY A 243 -26.04 15.67 -11.87
CA GLY A 243 -25.94 16.77 -10.90
C GLY A 243 -25.37 16.36 -9.55
N LEU A 244 -25.55 17.22 -8.54
CA LEU A 244 -25.01 17.00 -7.20
C LEU A 244 -25.79 15.89 -6.47
N PHE A 245 -25.11 14.97 -5.79
CA PHE A 245 -25.68 13.77 -5.16
C PHE A 245 -25.21 13.64 -3.71
N ASP A 246 -26.14 13.38 -2.78
CA ASP A 246 -25.89 13.17 -1.36
C ASP A 246 -25.91 11.67 -1.03
N PHE A 247 -24.78 11.15 -0.56
CA PHE A 247 -24.63 9.73 -0.22
C PHE A 247 -25.29 9.33 1.10
N LYS A 248 -25.55 10.25 2.03
CA LYS A 248 -26.26 9.93 3.28
C LYS A 248 -27.75 9.74 3.03
N THR A 249 -28.34 10.57 2.18
CA THR A 249 -29.78 10.52 1.88
C THR A 249 -30.10 9.71 0.62
N PHE A 250 -29.09 9.38 -0.18
CA PHE A 250 -29.20 8.64 -1.44
C PHE A 250 -30.11 9.37 -2.45
N GLN A 251 -29.96 10.69 -2.53
CA GLN A 251 -30.80 11.58 -3.35
C GLN A 251 -29.95 12.61 -4.10
N HIS A 252 -30.43 13.03 -5.28
CA HIS A 252 -29.88 14.19 -5.97
C HIS A 252 -30.26 15.49 -5.24
N ILE A 253 -29.28 16.35 -4.99
CA ILE A 253 -29.47 17.69 -4.47
C ILE A 253 -29.84 18.59 -5.65
N SER A 254 -31.05 19.17 -5.60
CA SER A 254 -31.44 20.19 -6.56
C SER A 254 -30.65 21.48 -6.33
N VAL A 255 -29.75 21.80 -7.25
CA VAL A 255 -29.00 23.06 -7.25
C VAL A 255 -29.69 24.04 -8.20
N LYS A 256 -30.06 25.21 -7.69
CA LYS A 256 -30.51 26.35 -8.52
C LYS A 256 -29.35 27.32 -8.66
N ALA A 257 -28.98 27.66 -9.90
CA ALA A 257 -28.13 28.81 -10.15
C ALA A 257 -28.91 30.07 -9.78
N ASN A 258 -28.33 30.92 -8.93
CA ASN A 258 -28.85 32.27 -8.68
C ASN A 258 -28.49 33.20 -9.83
#